data_AF-V8N309-F1
#
_entry.id   AF-V8N309-F1
#
_cell.length_a   1.000
_cell.length_b   1.000
_cell.length_c   1.000
_cell.angle_alpha   90.00
_cell.angle_beta   90.00
_cell.angle_gamma   90.00
#
_symmetry.space_group_name_H-M   'P 1'
#
loop_
_entity.id
_entity.type
_entity.pdbx_description
1 polymer ?
#
loop_
_entity_poly.entity_id
_entity_poly.type
_entity_poly.pdbx_seq_one_letter_code
_entity_poly.pdbx_strand_id
1 'polypeptide(L)'
;GHFRHQGETYFIEPLKLSNSEAHAIYKDENVEEEEETPKICGVTQTTWESDESIEKTSHLTNTPEQDRYLQVRKYIEFFVVVDNV
;
A
#
# COMPACT_ATOMS: atom_id res chain seq x y z
N GLY A 1 4.70 12.38 -22.84
CA GLY A 1 3.89 13.05 -23.87
C GLY A 1 2.46 12.55 -23.80
N HIS A 2 1.46 13.22 -24.40
CA HIS A 2 0.05 12.81 -24.27
C HIS A 2 -0.56 12.40 -25.61
N PHE A 3 -1.44 11.39 -25.63
CA PHE A 3 -2.22 11.02 -26.82
C PHE A 3 -3.66 10.61 -26.46
N ARG A 4 -4.57 10.66 -27.44
CA ARG A 4 -5.99 10.36 -27.24
C ARG A 4 -6.42 9.15 -28.06
N HIS A 5 -7.16 8.23 -27.45
CA HIS A 5 -7.71 7.05 -28.12
C HIS A 5 -9.11 6.74 -27.61
N GLN A 6 -10.07 6.56 -28.52
CA GLN A 6 -11.48 6.25 -28.20
C GLN A 6 -12.14 7.23 -27.20
N GLY A 7 -11.70 8.49 -27.17
CA GLY A 7 -12.25 9.54 -26.29
C GLY A 7 -11.40 9.84 -25.05
N GLU A 8 -10.50 8.94 -24.66
CA GLU A 8 -9.72 9.02 -23.42
C GLU A 8 -8.27 9.50 -23.67
N THR A 9 -7.71 10.26 -22.73
CA THR A 9 -6.33 10.79 -22.78
C THR A 9 -5.37 9.94 -21.96
N TYR A 10 -4.15 9.76 -22.48
CA TYR A 10 -3.10 8.97 -21.87
C TYR A 10 -1.77 9.73 -21.86
N PHE A 11 -0.96 9.56 -20.81
CA PHE A 11 0.44 9.98 -20.72
C PHE A 11 1.37 8.82 -21.07
N ILE A 12 2.40 9.09 -21.86
CA ILE A 12 3.42 8.13 -22.28
C ILE A 12 4.83 8.67 -21.98
N GLU A 13 5.66 7.92 -21.26
CA GLU A 13 7.06 8.28 -20.96
C GLU A 13 8.06 7.16 -21.26
N PRO A 14 9.30 7.46 -21.67
CA PRO A 14 10.33 6.45 -21.88
C PRO A 14 10.88 5.93 -20.55
N LEU A 15 11.12 4.62 -20.44
CA LEU A 15 11.79 4.06 -19.27
C LEU A 15 13.30 4.40 -19.30
N LYS A 16 13.83 5.07 -18.27
CA LYS A 16 15.20 5.63 -18.19
C LYS A 16 16.36 4.61 -18.31
N LEU A 17 16.10 3.32 -18.52
CA LEU A 17 17.12 2.26 -18.58
C LEU A 17 17.57 1.96 -20.03
N SER A 18 18.27 2.92 -20.66
CA SER A 18 19.05 2.83 -21.92
C SER A 18 18.31 2.41 -23.22
N ASN A 19 18.57 3.09 -24.35
CA ASN A 19 18.28 2.78 -25.79
C ASN A 19 17.07 1.92 -26.20
N SER A 20 16.14 1.60 -25.31
CA SER A 20 14.99 0.76 -25.56
C SER A 20 13.84 1.66 -25.98
N GLU A 21 13.14 1.28 -27.06
CA GLU A 21 11.94 1.97 -27.55
C GLU A 21 10.72 1.74 -26.64
N ALA A 22 10.91 1.20 -25.43
CA ALA A 22 9.84 0.87 -24.49
C ALA A 22 9.39 2.11 -23.70
N HIS A 23 8.08 2.23 -23.55
CA HIS A 23 7.44 3.36 -22.88
C HIS A 23 6.43 2.87 -21.83
N ALA A 24 6.35 3.58 -20.70
CA ALA A 24 5.25 3.44 -19.75
C ALA A 24 4.07 4.30 -20.21
N ILE A 25 2.86 3.75 -20.15
CA ILE A 25 1.61 4.46 -20.51
C ILE A 25 0.70 4.46 -19.29
N TYR A 26 0.23 5.64 -18.94
CA TYR A 26 -0.67 5.90 -17.83
C TYR A 26 -1.94 6.57 -18.37
N LYS A 27 -3.08 6.27 -17.77
CA LYS A 27 -4.27 7.09 -17.99
C LYS A 27 -4.01 8.47 -17.41
N ASP A 28 -4.28 9.51 -18.17
CA ASP A 28 -3.93 10.89 -17.80
C ASP A 28 -4.56 11.31 -16.47
N GLU A 29 -5.79 10.85 -16.18
CA GLU A 29 -6.50 11.04 -14.91
C GLU A 29 -5.81 10.40 -13.68
N ASN A 30 -4.99 9.36 -13.90
CA ASN A 30 -4.31 8.58 -12.84
C ASN A 30 -2.81 8.84 -12.83
N VAL A 31 -2.31 9.66 -13.76
CA VAL A 31 -0.98 10.22 -13.64
C VAL A 31 -1.10 11.20 -12.50
N GLU A 32 -0.68 10.78 -11.32
CA GLU A 32 -0.44 11.72 -10.25
C GLU A 32 0.50 12.77 -10.84
N GLU A 33 0.09 14.04 -10.81
CA GLU A 33 1.00 15.15 -11.11
C GLU A 33 2.29 14.85 -10.36
N GLU A 34 3.46 14.93 -11.02
CA GLU A 34 4.74 14.69 -10.37
C GLU A 34 4.92 15.71 -9.24
N GLU A 35 4.33 15.41 -8.10
CA GLU A 35 4.63 15.93 -6.80
C GLU A 35 4.85 14.67 -5.95
N GLU A 36 6.03 14.09 -6.22
CA GLU A 36 6.80 13.18 -5.34
C GLU A 36 6.07 11.96 -4.75
N THR A 37 5.13 11.36 -5.51
CA THR A 37 4.41 10.08 -5.23
C THR A 37 5.05 9.12 -4.18
N PRO A 38 4.31 8.56 -3.20
CA PRO A 38 4.88 7.55 -2.31
C PRO A 38 4.90 6.17 -2.99
N LYS A 39 6.06 5.79 -3.52
CA LYS A 39 6.39 4.45 -4.02
C LYS A 39 6.44 3.45 -2.85
N ILE A 40 5.74 2.32 -2.92
CA ILE A 40 5.83 1.24 -1.91
C ILE A 40 6.43 -0.04 -2.48
N CYS A 41 7.42 -0.61 -1.77
CA CYS A 41 8.31 -1.70 -2.21
C CYS A 41 7.83 -3.10 -1.81
N GLY A 42 8.24 -4.11 -2.59
CA GLY A 42 7.79 -5.50 -2.51
C GLY A 42 8.06 -6.23 -1.18
N VAL A 43 6.98 -6.62 -0.52
CA VAL A 43 6.97 -7.47 0.68
C VAL A 43 6.56 -8.89 0.25
N THR A 44 7.45 -9.88 0.36
CA THR A 44 7.21 -11.27 -0.09
C THR A 44 7.02 -12.29 1.03
N GLN A 45 7.33 -11.93 2.28
CA GLN A 45 7.08 -12.79 3.44
C GLN A 45 6.07 -12.12 4.37
N THR A 46 4.79 -12.23 4.02
CA THR A 46 3.72 -12.03 4.99
C THR A 46 3.54 -13.35 5.74
N THR A 47 4.00 -13.46 6.99
CA THR A 47 3.67 -14.58 7.89
C THR A 47 2.21 -14.53 8.35
N TRP A 48 1.31 -14.06 7.49
CA TRP A 48 -0.12 -14.28 7.61
C TRP A 48 -0.39 -15.74 7.28
N GLU A 49 -0.02 -16.62 8.20
CA GLU A 49 -0.71 -17.90 8.29
C GLU A 49 -2.11 -17.62 8.84
N SER A 50 -3.08 -18.17 8.12
CA SER A 50 -4.51 -18.30 8.39
C SER A 50 -5.44 -17.12 8.01
N ASP A 51 -5.99 -17.23 6.79
CA ASP A 51 -7.38 -16.87 6.44
C ASP A 51 -8.42 -17.79 7.14
N GLU A 52 -8.03 -18.55 8.18
CA GLU A 52 -9.05 -19.11 9.07
C GLU A 52 -9.67 -17.92 9.79
N SER A 53 -10.99 -17.80 9.69
CA SER A 53 -11.73 -16.93 10.60
C SER A 53 -11.27 -17.27 12.00
N ILE A 54 -10.68 -16.31 12.71
CA ILE A 54 -10.38 -16.46 14.13
C ILE A 54 -11.73 -16.77 14.79
N GLU A 55 -11.99 -18.05 15.03
CA GLU A 55 -13.18 -18.50 15.74
C GLU A 55 -13.17 -17.76 17.06
N LYS A 56 -14.15 -16.87 17.26
CA LYS A 56 -14.35 -16.17 18.52
C LYS A 56 -14.82 -17.21 19.54
N THR A 57 -13.88 -17.97 20.07
CA THR A 57 -14.09 -18.93 21.16
C THR A 57 -14.38 -18.22 22.48
N SER A 58 -14.27 -16.88 22.53
CA SER A 58 -14.46 -16.12 23.74
C SER A 58 -15.96 -15.96 24.07
N HIS A 59 -16.51 -16.86 24.87
CA HIS A 59 -17.65 -16.58 25.74
C HIS A 59 -17.24 -15.64 26.89
N LEU A 60 -16.53 -14.55 26.58
CA LEU A 60 -16.06 -13.60 27.59
C LEU A 60 -17.28 -12.82 28.09
N THR A 61 -17.71 -13.09 29.31
CA THR A 61 -18.53 -12.14 30.04
C THR A 61 -17.60 -10.99 30.38
N ASN A 62 -17.69 -9.88 29.63
CA ASN A 62 -16.82 -8.72 29.83
C ASN A 62 -16.91 -8.28 31.28
N THR A 63 -15.81 -8.43 32.01
CA THR A 63 -15.70 -7.84 33.33
C THR A 63 -15.51 -6.33 33.18
N PRO A 64 -16.00 -5.50 34.12
CA PRO A 64 -15.80 -4.05 34.07
C PRO A 64 -14.32 -3.63 33.93
N GLU A 65 -13.40 -4.46 34.41
CA GLU A 65 -11.96 -4.24 34.29
C GLU A 65 -11.43 -4.47 32.88
N GLN A 66 -11.95 -5.47 32.15
CA GLN A 66 -11.60 -5.71 30.75
C GLN A 66 -12.11 -4.59 29.83
N ASP A 67 -13.33 -4.12 30.05
CA ASP A 67 -13.87 -2.99 29.30
C ASP A 67 -13.03 -1.73 29.52
N ARG A 68 -12.65 -1.45 30.78
CA ARG A 68 -11.73 -0.35 31.10
C ARG A 68 -10.38 -0.52 30.40
N TYR A 69 -9.84 -1.74 30.36
CA TYR A 69 -8.57 -2.01 29.69
C TYR A 69 -8.64 -1.78 28.17
N LEU A 70 -9.75 -2.14 27.51
CA LEU A 70 -9.95 -1.95 26.08
C LEU A 70 -10.22 -0.50 25.68
N GLN A 71 -10.86 0.28 26.56
CA GLN A 71 -11.18 1.69 26.32
C GLN A 71 -9.97 2.64 26.46
N VAL A 72 -8.87 2.17 27.05
CA VAL A 72 -7.63 2.96 27.16
C VAL A 72 -6.87 2.92 25.84
N ARG A 73 -6.36 4.09 25.41
CA ARG A 73 -5.54 4.23 24.20
C ARG A 73 -4.34 3.27 24.24
N LYS A 74 -4.13 2.56 23.14
CA LYS A 74 -2.97 1.68 22.93
C LYS A 74 -1.99 2.38 22.00
N TYR A 75 -0.71 2.15 22.22
CA TYR A 75 0.36 2.75 21.46
C TYR A 75 1.26 1.63 20.94
N ILE A 76 1.62 1.71 19.66
CA ILE A 76 2.56 0.80 19.01
C ILE A 76 3.79 1.63 18.68
N GLU A 77 4.95 1.19 19.17
CA GLU A 77 6.23 1.74 18.75
C GLU A 77 6.67 1.01 17.48
N PHE A 78 6.76 1.75 16.37
CA PHE A 78 7.04 1.21 15.04
C PHE A 78 8.38 1.74 14.52
N PHE A 79 9.21 0.84 13.99
CA PHE A 79 10.53 1.16 13.44
C PHE A 79 10.61 0.76 11.96
N VAL A 80 11.04 1.70 11.12
CA VAL A 80 11.33 1.48 9.69
C VAL A 80 12.84 1.60 9.49
N VAL A 81 13.44 0.61 8.84
CA VAL A 81 14.87 0.60 8.53
C VAL A 81 15.04 0.44 7.02
N VAL A 82 15.80 1.36 6.43
CA VAL A 82 16.17 1.34 5.00
C VAL A 82 17.59 0.80 4.89
N ASP A 83 17.89 0.00 3.87
CA ASP A 83 19.24 -0.50 3.67
C ASP A 83 20.22 0.61 3.29
N ASN A 84 21.49 0.43 3.65
CA ASN A 84 22.55 1.31 3.20
C ASN A 84 23.22 0.65 1.98
N VAL A 85 22.98 1.23 0.81
CA VAL A 85 23.40 0.76 -0.53
C VAL A 85 24.90 0.94 -0.76
#